data_AF-A0A6N9CFP5-F1
#
_entry.id   AF-A0A6N9CFP5-F1
#
_cell.length_a   1.000
_cell.length_b   1.000
_cell.length_c   1.000
_cell.angle_alpha   90.00
_cell.angle_beta   90.00
_cell.angle_gamma   90.00
#
_symmetry.space_group_name_H-M   'P 1'
#
loop_
_entity.id
_entity.type
_entity.pdbx_description
1 polymer ?
#
loop_
_entity_poly.entity_id
_entity_poly.type
_entity_poly.pdbx_seq_one_letter_code
_entity_poly.pdbx_strand_id
1 'polypeptide(L)'
;MPIIKRNFINPVSYPADFEATDQAAQQPRIITHSRCFHCTVLALIVMGLVVAVAGHVTADSNAAPSSHRRMLTLLKQIADQTAETNSYLGEGMAHQLRRHLANLPVNASDLNRWRIHTELGEAELRLGNEAAAIDQLTQAGKLLPQLKGQLSPLMANQTLFRLGVAYLRQAETQNCCPNQIRMQSNPDSCILPLQDGAIHTQQEGSLQAITYLTEVLRNTTVGLPLHLEARWLLNIAYMTVGGYPEQVPKRYLLPPKTFQSTEEMPRFTNIAPHLGLDTFDLSGGAIIDDFDNDNYLDVVVSTWDPAGQIRFFQNNQDGTFSERTEQAGLLGLYGGLNLLQADYDNDSDIDILVL
;
A
#
# COMPACT_ATOMS: atom_id res chain seq x y z
N MET A 1 -16.90 -11.92 -5.32
CA MET A 1 -15.57 -11.79 -4.72
C MET A 1 -14.72 -12.91 -5.27
N PRO A 2 -13.51 -12.63 -5.77
CA PRO A 2 -12.62 -13.67 -6.28
C PRO A 2 -11.77 -14.24 -5.14
N ILE A 3 -11.65 -15.56 -5.14
CA ILE A 3 -10.55 -16.27 -4.50
C ILE A 3 -9.49 -16.41 -5.59
N ILE A 4 -8.22 -16.10 -5.29
CA ILE A 4 -7.11 -16.27 -6.23
C ILE A 4 -6.60 -17.70 -6.11
N LYS A 5 -6.78 -18.49 -7.17
CA LYS A 5 -6.25 -19.86 -7.28
C LYS A 5 -5.04 -19.96 -8.20
N ARG A 6 -4.00 -20.65 -7.72
CA ARG A 6 -2.96 -21.27 -8.54
C ARG A 6 -2.23 -22.33 -7.74
N ASN A 7 -2.15 -23.56 -8.25
CA ASN A 7 -1.35 -24.63 -7.64
C ASN A 7 0.15 -24.36 -7.87
N PHE A 8 0.96 -24.45 -6.82
CA PHE A 8 2.40 -24.13 -6.85
C PHE A 8 3.32 -25.35 -7.10
N ILE A 9 2.74 -26.51 -7.39
CA ILE A 9 3.43 -27.81 -7.28
C ILE A 9 4.32 -28.15 -8.50
N ASN A 10 5.61 -28.39 -8.23
CA ASN A 10 6.44 -29.32 -9.02
C ASN A 10 6.26 -30.75 -8.48
N PRO A 11 6.06 -31.78 -9.33
CA PRO A 11 5.73 -33.11 -8.84
C PRO A 11 6.96 -33.86 -8.31
N VAL A 12 6.99 -34.12 -6.99
CA VAL A 12 7.88 -35.11 -6.37
C VAL A 12 7.03 -36.23 -5.79
N SER A 13 7.22 -37.45 -6.29
CA SER A 13 6.50 -38.64 -5.83
C SER A 13 7.25 -39.35 -4.71
N TYR A 14 6.56 -39.64 -3.60
CA TYR A 14 7.01 -40.59 -2.57
C TYR A 14 5.96 -41.70 -2.35
N PRO A 15 6.39 -42.93 -1.98
CA PRO A 15 5.48 -44.04 -1.75
C PRO A 15 4.76 -43.91 -0.41
N ALA A 16 3.51 -44.37 -0.36
CA ALA A 16 2.77 -44.50 0.88
C ALA A 16 3.33 -45.64 1.76
N ASP A 17 3.43 -45.40 3.06
CA ASP A 17 3.25 -46.39 4.13
C ASP A 17 3.28 -45.70 5.50
N PHE A 18 2.10 -45.49 6.12
CA PHE A 18 1.97 -45.42 7.57
C PHE A 18 0.54 -45.73 8.00
N GLU A 19 0.32 -46.92 8.55
CA GLU A 19 -0.96 -47.29 9.18
C GLU A 19 -1.10 -46.57 10.53
N ALA A 20 -2.19 -45.83 10.70
CA ALA A 20 -2.65 -45.36 12.01
C ALA A 20 -3.98 -46.05 12.35
N THR A 21 -3.91 -47.09 13.17
CA THR A 21 -5.09 -47.69 13.79
C THR A 21 -5.66 -46.74 14.84
N ASP A 22 -6.97 -46.47 14.80
CA ASP A 22 -7.68 -46.00 15.99
C ASP A 22 -9.00 -46.76 16.21
N GLN A 23 -9.30 -47.04 17.48
CA GLN A 23 -10.46 -47.78 17.94
C GLN A 23 -11.34 -46.89 18.81
N ALA A 24 -12.57 -46.59 18.38
CA ALA A 24 -13.80 -46.81 19.15
C ALA A 24 -15.01 -46.04 18.58
N ALA A 25 -16.11 -46.75 18.31
CA ALA A 25 -17.41 -46.52 18.95
C ALA A 25 -18.50 -47.46 18.40
N GLN A 26 -19.03 -48.31 19.27
CA GLN A 26 -20.33 -48.99 19.13
C GLN A 26 -21.44 -47.96 19.45
N GLN A 27 -22.72 -48.01 19.07
CA GLN A 27 -23.67 -48.94 18.42
C GLN A 27 -25.00 -48.12 18.21
N PRO A 28 -26.18 -48.67 17.77
CA PRO A 28 -26.51 -49.97 17.19
C PRO A 28 -27.28 -49.90 15.84
N ARG A 29 -27.62 -51.09 15.31
CA ARG A 29 -28.32 -51.30 14.02
C ARG A 29 -29.85 -51.15 14.12
N ILE A 30 -30.49 -50.84 12.98
CA ILE A 30 -31.86 -51.26 12.67
C ILE A 30 -31.82 -52.21 11.44
N ILE A 31 -32.74 -53.18 11.41
CA ILE A 31 -32.73 -54.38 10.56
C ILE A 31 -33.83 -54.26 9.49
N THR A 32 -33.55 -54.67 8.23
CA THR A 32 -34.47 -55.51 7.42
C THR A 32 -33.79 -56.16 6.20
N HIS A 33 -33.92 -57.49 6.12
CA HIS A 33 -34.12 -58.38 4.93
C HIS A 33 -34.44 -57.68 3.58
N SER A 34 -34.19 -58.17 2.36
CA SER A 34 -33.77 -59.47 1.75
C SER A 34 -33.53 -59.21 0.22
N ARG A 35 -33.10 -60.11 -0.70
CA ARG A 35 -32.80 -61.55 -0.71
C ARG A 35 -31.77 -61.92 -1.80
N CYS A 36 -31.07 -63.03 -1.59
CA CYS A 36 -30.24 -63.83 -2.50
C CYS A 36 -30.95 -64.39 -3.76
N PHE A 37 -30.24 -64.53 -4.90
CA PHE A 37 -30.38 -65.67 -5.84
C PHE A 37 -29.12 -65.90 -6.70
N HIS A 38 -28.95 -67.12 -7.23
CA HIS A 38 -27.72 -67.68 -7.80
C HIS A 38 -27.71 -67.80 -9.35
N CYS A 39 -26.50 -68.04 -9.87
CA CYS A 39 -26.17 -68.92 -11.02
C CYS A 39 -26.04 -68.42 -12.49
N THR A 40 -24.84 -68.74 -13.00
CA THR A 40 -24.48 -69.30 -14.34
C THR A 40 -24.48 -68.45 -15.62
N VAL A 41 -23.24 -68.20 -16.08
CA VAL A 41 -22.68 -68.54 -17.41
C VAL A 41 -23.49 -68.22 -18.68
N LEU A 42 -22.97 -67.28 -19.47
CA LEU A 42 -22.68 -67.54 -20.89
C LEU A 42 -21.53 -66.65 -21.38
N ALA A 43 -20.62 -67.20 -22.18
CA ALA A 43 -19.52 -66.47 -22.78
C ALA A 43 -19.91 -65.92 -24.17
N LEU A 44 -19.54 -64.68 -24.48
CA LEU A 44 -19.49 -64.17 -25.85
C LEU A 44 -18.20 -63.40 -26.08
N ILE A 45 -17.45 -63.83 -27.09
CA ILE A 45 -16.19 -63.24 -27.53
C ILE A 45 -16.52 -62.09 -28.49
N VAL A 46 -15.96 -60.91 -28.25
CA VAL A 46 -15.91 -59.82 -29.24
C VAL A 46 -14.47 -59.32 -29.33
N MET A 47 -13.81 -59.58 -30.47
CA MET A 47 -12.53 -58.96 -30.80
C MET A 47 -12.75 -57.48 -31.11
N GLY A 48 -12.27 -56.59 -30.25
CA GLY A 48 -12.12 -55.16 -30.54
C GLY A 48 -10.71 -54.85 -31.04
N LEU A 49 -10.60 -54.27 -32.24
CA LEU A 49 -9.32 -53.77 -32.77
C LEU A 49 -8.82 -52.61 -31.90
N VAL A 50 -7.64 -52.75 -31.29
CA VAL A 50 -6.95 -51.61 -30.65
C VAL A 50 -6.14 -50.88 -31.72
N VAL A 51 -6.67 -49.75 -32.20
CA VAL A 51 -5.87 -48.78 -32.95
C VAL A 51 -5.26 -47.80 -31.95
N ALA A 52 -3.97 -47.98 -31.68
CA ALA A 52 -3.23 -47.06 -30.83
C ALA A 52 -2.97 -45.74 -31.57
N VAL A 53 -3.86 -44.75 -31.39
CA VAL A 53 -3.58 -43.37 -31.76
C VAL A 53 -2.65 -42.78 -30.71
N ALA A 54 -1.35 -42.74 -31.02
CA ALA A 54 -0.37 -42.01 -30.21
C ALA A 54 -0.59 -40.50 -30.37
N GLY A 55 -1.60 -39.97 -29.67
CA GLY A 55 -1.80 -38.54 -29.54
C GLY A 55 -0.66 -37.92 -28.76
N HIS A 56 0.23 -37.20 -29.45
CA HIS A 56 1.10 -36.23 -28.79
C HIS A 56 0.20 -35.12 -28.20
N VAL A 57 -0.14 -35.25 -26.93
CA VAL A 57 -0.66 -34.13 -26.14
C VAL A 57 0.51 -33.20 -25.88
N THR A 58 0.73 -32.25 -26.78
CA THR A 58 1.46 -31.04 -26.43
C THR A 58 0.67 -30.34 -25.34
N ALA A 59 1.21 -30.30 -24.13
CA ALA A 59 0.61 -29.55 -23.03
C ALA A 59 0.59 -28.06 -23.42
N ASP A 60 -0.59 -27.55 -23.77
CA ASP A 60 -0.77 -26.18 -24.21
C ASP A 60 -0.82 -25.27 -22.96
N SER A 61 0.35 -24.73 -22.59
CA SER A 61 0.61 -24.03 -21.33
C SER A 61 -0.04 -22.64 -21.21
N ASN A 62 -1.01 -22.31 -22.07
CA ASN A 62 -1.54 -20.95 -22.25
C ASN A 62 -3.03 -20.77 -21.91
N ALA A 63 -3.73 -21.80 -21.42
CA ALA A 63 -5.15 -21.72 -21.08
C ALA A 63 -5.40 -21.41 -19.59
N ALA A 64 -5.05 -20.20 -19.14
CA ALA A 64 -5.50 -19.73 -17.82
C ALA A 64 -7.05 -19.78 -17.73
N PRO A 65 -7.64 -20.21 -16.59
CA PRO A 65 -9.09 -20.34 -16.45
C PRO A 65 -9.84 -19.06 -16.85
N SER A 66 -11.01 -19.23 -17.46
CA SER A 66 -11.79 -18.08 -17.99
C SER A 66 -12.15 -17.05 -16.91
N SER A 67 -12.25 -17.47 -15.65
CA SER A 67 -12.39 -16.61 -14.46
C SER A 67 -11.14 -15.77 -14.21
N HIS A 68 -9.94 -16.37 -14.17
CA HIS A 68 -8.68 -15.67 -13.95
C HIS A 68 -8.42 -14.62 -15.03
N ARG A 69 -8.59 -14.97 -16.32
CA ARG A 69 -8.43 -14.01 -17.43
C ARG A 69 -9.42 -12.84 -17.34
N ARG A 70 -10.66 -13.09 -16.90
CA ARG A 70 -11.65 -12.04 -16.62
C ARG A 70 -11.23 -11.16 -15.44
N MET A 71 -10.61 -11.73 -14.41
CA MET A 71 -10.09 -10.97 -13.26
C MET A 71 -8.96 -10.02 -13.67
N LEU A 72 -7.94 -10.52 -14.37
CA LEU A 72 -6.85 -9.69 -14.88
C LEU A 72 -7.36 -8.55 -15.78
N THR A 73 -8.37 -8.84 -16.62
CA THR A 73 -9.00 -7.82 -17.48
C THR A 73 -9.72 -6.75 -16.65
N LEU A 74 -10.43 -7.15 -15.59
CA LEU A 74 -11.15 -6.23 -14.70
C LEU A 74 -10.19 -5.38 -13.87
N LEU A 75 -9.18 -5.98 -13.25
CA LEU A 75 -8.18 -5.27 -12.44
C LEU A 75 -7.37 -4.30 -13.31
N LYS A 76 -6.96 -4.71 -14.52
CA LYS A 76 -6.35 -3.78 -15.49
C LYS A 76 -7.30 -2.63 -15.84
N GLN A 77 -8.58 -2.88 -16.09
CA GLN A 77 -9.54 -1.81 -16.38
C GLN A 77 -9.67 -0.84 -15.20
N ILE A 78 -9.67 -1.32 -13.95
CA ILE A 78 -9.71 -0.49 -12.75
C ILE A 78 -8.42 0.36 -12.64
N ALA A 79 -7.25 -0.25 -12.85
CA ALA A 79 -5.96 0.46 -12.87
C ALA A 79 -5.95 1.58 -13.93
N ASP A 80 -6.30 1.25 -15.19
CA ASP A 80 -6.34 2.18 -16.31
C ASP A 80 -7.33 3.35 -16.07
N GLN A 81 -8.45 3.09 -15.38
CA GLN A 81 -9.46 4.12 -15.05
C GLN A 81 -9.13 4.92 -13.78
N THR A 82 -8.26 4.42 -12.90
CA THR A 82 -7.95 5.05 -11.59
C THR A 82 -7.37 6.45 -11.78
N ALA A 83 -6.47 6.63 -12.74
CA ALA A 83 -5.82 7.92 -13.02
C ALA A 83 -6.81 9.05 -13.35
N GLU A 84 -7.97 8.76 -13.95
CA GLU A 84 -8.97 9.79 -14.27
C GLU A 84 -10.13 9.86 -13.27
N THR A 85 -10.53 8.73 -12.69
CA THR A 85 -11.80 8.60 -11.94
C THR A 85 -11.64 8.54 -10.42
N ASN A 86 -10.47 8.16 -9.91
CA ASN A 86 -10.24 8.05 -8.47
C ASN A 86 -10.03 9.44 -7.86
N SER A 87 -10.78 9.79 -6.80
CA SER A 87 -10.70 11.12 -6.17
C SER A 87 -9.50 11.33 -5.23
N TYR A 88 -8.75 10.26 -4.92
CA TYR A 88 -7.62 10.25 -4.00
C TYR A 88 -6.29 10.01 -4.70
N LEU A 89 -6.25 9.04 -5.62
CA LEU A 89 -5.06 8.64 -6.39
C LEU A 89 -5.07 9.14 -7.84
N GLY A 90 -6.20 9.67 -8.33
CA GLY A 90 -6.36 10.10 -9.72
C GLY A 90 -5.93 11.54 -9.98
N GLU A 91 -5.26 11.75 -11.11
CA GLU A 91 -4.84 13.06 -11.61
C GLU A 91 -5.99 13.92 -12.17
N GLY A 92 -7.17 13.32 -12.41
CA GLY A 92 -8.30 13.97 -13.09
C GLY A 92 -8.67 15.36 -12.54
N MET A 93 -8.64 15.53 -11.21
CA MET A 93 -8.87 16.83 -10.56
C MET A 93 -7.76 17.84 -10.89
N ALA A 94 -6.49 17.44 -10.78
CA ALA A 94 -5.36 18.31 -11.10
C ALA A 94 -5.38 18.72 -12.58
N HIS A 95 -5.67 17.79 -13.51
CA HIS A 95 -5.81 18.10 -14.94
C HIS A 95 -6.93 19.10 -15.24
N GLN A 96 -8.09 18.99 -14.57
CA GLN A 96 -9.16 19.97 -14.69
C GLN A 96 -8.74 21.35 -14.18
N LEU A 97 -8.07 21.41 -13.03
CA LEU A 97 -7.61 22.65 -12.41
C LEU A 97 -6.48 23.33 -13.21
N ARG A 98 -5.51 22.55 -13.75
CA ARG A 98 -4.48 23.01 -14.69
C ARG A 98 -5.12 23.65 -15.93
N ARG A 99 -6.12 22.99 -16.54
CA ARG A 99 -6.86 23.54 -17.70
C ARG A 99 -7.66 24.79 -17.34
N HIS A 100 -8.26 24.86 -16.16
CA HIS A 100 -8.99 26.04 -15.70
C HIS A 100 -8.03 27.23 -15.49
N LEU A 101 -6.89 27.01 -14.83
CA LEU A 101 -5.86 28.03 -14.64
C LEU A 101 -5.33 28.56 -15.99
N ALA A 102 -5.03 27.66 -16.94
CA ALA A 102 -4.53 28.02 -18.27
C ALA A 102 -5.54 28.85 -19.09
N ASN A 103 -6.85 28.65 -18.88
CA ASN A 103 -7.93 29.38 -19.55
C ASN A 103 -8.49 30.55 -18.71
N LEU A 104 -7.86 30.89 -17.57
CA LEU A 104 -8.38 31.90 -16.67
C LEU A 104 -8.31 33.30 -17.32
N PRO A 105 -9.42 34.05 -17.42
CA PRO A 105 -9.41 35.36 -18.07
C PRO A 105 -8.39 36.34 -17.45
N VAL A 106 -7.81 37.22 -18.28
CA VAL A 106 -6.85 38.25 -17.82
C VAL A 106 -7.49 39.19 -16.78
N ASN A 107 -8.79 39.46 -16.92
CA ASN A 107 -9.59 40.26 -15.97
C ASN A 107 -10.20 39.45 -14.81
N ALA A 108 -9.83 38.17 -14.62
CA ALA A 108 -10.28 37.41 -13.46
C ALA A 108 -9.79 38.05 -12.15
N SER A 109 -10.69 38.15 -11.17
CA SER A 109 -10.39 38.76 -9.86
C SER A 109 -9.33 38.00 -9.09
N ASP A 110 -8.61 38.71 -8.21
CA ASP A 110 -7.61 38.12 -7.33
C ASP A 110 -8.19 37.00 -6.46
N LEU A 111 -9.47 37.09 -6.08
CA LEU A 111 -10.14 36.05 -5.30
C LEU A 111 -10.30 34.75 -6.11
N ASN A 112 -10.64 34.86 -7.41
CA ASN A 112 -10.72 33.71 -8.31
C ASN A 112 -9.32 33.12 -8.57
N ARG A 113 -8.29 33.97 -8.71
CA ARG A 113 -6.88 33.56 -8.86
C ARG A 113 -6.38 32.81 -7.63
N TRP A 114 -6.59 33.37 -6.43
CA TRP A 114 -6.24 32.74 -5.16
C TRP A 114 -6.92 31.39 -5.00
N ARG A 115 -8.21 31.30 -5.33
CA ARG A 115 -8.98 30.06 -5.21
C ARG A 115 -8.41 28.97 -6.12
N ILE A 116 -8.21 29.24 -7.42
CA ILE A 116 -7.71 28.23 -8.35
C ILE A 116 -6.28 27.78 -8.02
N HIS A 117 -5.40 28.71 -7.61
CA HIS A 117 -4.04 28.38 -7.16
C HIS A 117 -4.03 27.54 -5.88
N THR A 118 -4.94 27.83 -4.93
CA THR A 118 -5.07 27.04 -3.69
C THR A 118 -5.61 25.64 -3.97
N GLU A 119 -6.68 25.52 -4.77
CA GLU A 119 -7.28 24.23 -5.15
C GLU A 119 -6.30 23.36 -5.95
N LEU A 120 -5.58 23.95 -6.92
CA LEU A 120 -4.58 23.24 -7.71
C LEU A 120 -3.40 22.81 -6.83
N GLY A 121 -2.89 23.70 -5.98
CA GLY A 121 -1.78 23.35 -5.07
C GLY A 121 -2.11 22.18 -4.14
N GLU A 122 -3.35 22.08 -3.64
CA GLU A 122 -3.80 20.91 -2.88
C GLU A 122 -3.98 19.65 -3.73
N ALA A 123 -4.36 19.77 -5.00
CA ALA A 123 -4.45 18.63 -5.91
C ALA A 123 -3.06 18.08 -6.26
N GLU A 124 -2.10 18.96 -6.56
CA GLU A 124 -0.70 18.58 -6.81
C GLU A 124 -0.05 17.93 -5.58
N LEU A 125 -0.29 18.48 -4.38
CA LEU A 125 0.29 17.94 -3.15
C LEU A 125 -0.20 16.53 -2.82
N ARG A 126 -1.48 16.24 -3.12
CA ARG A 126 -2.07 14.89 -2.95
C ARG A 126 -1.47 13.85 -3.90
N LEU A 127 -0.98 14.29 -5.06
CA LEU A 127 -0.32 13.44 -6.06
C LEU A 127 1.19 13.30 -5.83
N GLY A 128 1.75 13.88 -4.76
CA GLY A 128 3.20 13.91 -4.54
C GLY A 128 3.96 14.84 -5.48
N ASN A 129 3.29 15.77 -6.17
CA ASN A 129 3.93 16.76 -7.04
C ASN A 129 4.35 18.00 -6.21
N GLU A 130 5.21 17.85 -5.19
CA GLU A 130 5.38 18.91 -4.18
C GLU A 130 5.96 20.21 -4.77
N ALA A 131 6.82 20.13 -5.78
CA ALA A 131 7.35 21.32 -6.47
C ALA A 131 6.23 22.14 -7.16
N ALA A 132 5.26 21.46 -7.80
CA ALA A 132 4.11 22.12 -8.40
C ALA A 132 3.16 22.66 -7.32
N ALA A 133 2.94 21.89 -6.25
CA ALA A 133 2.14 22.33 -5.10
C ALA A 133 2.68 23.61 -4.46
N ILE A 134 3.99 23.67 -4.22
CA ILE A 134 4.70 24.82 -3.64
C ILE A 134 4.58 26.05 -4.53
N ASP A 135 4.78 25.94 -5.85
CA ASP A 135 4.61 27.07 -6.77
C ASP A 135 3.17 27.63 -6.69
N GLN A 136 2.17 26.75 -6.83
CA GLN A 136 0.77 27.18 -6.86
C GLN A 136 0.33 27.78 -5.51
N LEU A 137 0.67 27.17 -4.38
CA LEU A 137 0.41 27.72 -3.06
C LEU A 137 1.18 29.03 -2.80
N THR A 138 2.37 29.20 -3.40
CA THR A 138 3.13 30.45 -3.38
C THR A 138 2.44 31.55 -4.18
N GLN A 139 1.87 31.25 -5.36
CA GLN A 139 1.06 32.23 -6.11
C GLN A 139 -0.21 32.62 -5.34
N ALA A 140 -0.87 31.68 -4.66
CA ALA A 140 -1.98 31.99 -3.76
C ALA A 140 -1.54 32.89 -2.58
N GLY A 141 -0.40 32.58 -1.94
CA GLY A 141 0.16 33.36 -0.84
C GLY A 141 0.43 34.83 -1.22
N LYS A 142 0.95 35.08 -2.42
CA LYS A 142 1.22 36.44 -2.96
C LYS A 142 -0.03 37.32 -3.11
N LEU A 143 -1.22 36.73 -3.17
CA LEU A 143 -2.50 37.43 -3.32
C LEU A 143 -3.18 37.77 -1.98
N LEU A 144 -2.71 37.21 -0.86
CA LEU A 144 -3.32 37.44 0.46
C LEU A 144 -3.35 38.92 0.88
N PRO A 145 -2.33 39.77 0.62
CA PRO A 145 -2.38 41.20 0.96
C PRO A 145 -3.51 41.97 0.25
N GLN A 146 -3.76 41.66 -1.02
CA GLN A 146 -4.79 42.29 -1.87
C GLN A 146 -6.20 41.82 -1.47
N LEU A 147 -6.30 40.61 -0.92
CA LEU A 147 -7.56 39.99 -0.49
C LEU A 147 -7.95 40.29 0.97
N LYS A 148 -7.24 41.21 1.63
CA LYS A 148 -7.57 41.66 2.98
C LYS A 148 -8.99 42.25 3.04
N GLY A 149 -9.86 41.63 3.83
CA GLY A 149 -11.29 41.99 3.94
C GLY A 149 -12.21 41.29 2.94
N GLN A 150 -11.66 40.59 1.93
CA GLN A 150 -12.40 39.67 1.06
C GLN A 150 -12.30 38.22 1.57
N LEU A 151 -11.13 37.83 2.10
CA LEU A 151 -10.91 36.54 2.76
C LEU A 151 -11.06 36.66 4.28
N SER A 152 -11.57 35.59 4.90
CA SER A 152 -11.52 35.44 6.35
C SER A 152 -10.08 35.21 6.83
N PRO A 153 -9.70 35.63 8.05
CA PRO A 153 -8.39 35.33 8.61
C PRO A 153 -8.09 33.82 8.67
N LEU A 154 -9.11 32.97 8.82
CA LEU A 154 -8.95 31.52 8.80
C LEU A 154 -8.46 31.04 7.42
N MET A 155 -9.12 31.46 6.34
CA MET A 155 -8.78 31.03 4.97
C MET A 155 -7.38 31.50 4.56
N ALA A 156 -7.01 32.74 4.90
CA ALA A 156 -5.66 33.25 4.64
C ALA A 156 -4.58 32.44 5.36
N ASN A 157 -4.81 32.10 6.64
CA ASN A 157 -3.89 31.24 7.40
C ASN A 157 -3.89 29.79 6.92
N GLN A 158 -5.00 29.27 6.40
CA GLN A 158 -5.04 27.94 5.77
C GLN A 158 -4.17 27.87 4.52
N THR A 159 -4.12 28.93 3.69
CA THR A 159 -3.17 29.00 2.56
C THR A 159 -1.71 28.92 3.03
N LEU A 160 -1.34 29.70 4.05
CA LEU A 160 0.02 29.67 4.61
C LEU A 160 0.36 28.32 5.27
N PHE A 161 -0.59 27.72 5.98
CA PHE A 161 -0.44 26.39 6.57
C PHE A 161 -0.20 25.33 5.50
N ARG A 162 -1.02 25.30 4.43
CA ARG A 162 -0.86 24.39 3.29
C ARG A 162 0.50 24.56 2.61
N LEU A 163 0.99 25.79 2.46
CA LEU A 163 2.33 26.06 1.93
C LEU A 163 3.43 25.51 2.85
N GLY A 164 3.31 25.71 4.17
CA GLY A 164 4.21 25.10 5.16
C GLY A 164 4.20 23.57 5.13
N VAL A 165 3.02 22.95 4.97
CA VAL A 165 2.87 21.50 4.80
C VAL A 165 3.53 21.04 3.49
N ALA A 166 3.36 21.77 2.38
CA ALA A 166 3.97 21.42 1.10
C ALA A 166 5.50 21.45 1.14
N TYR A 167 6.09 22.42 1.84
CA TYR A 167 7.53 22.49 2.08
C TYR A 167 8.04 21.39 3.01
N LEU A 168 7.31 21.05 4.08
CA LEU A 168 7.66 19.92 4.94
C LEU A 168 7.55 18.57 4.19
N ARG A 169 6.58 18.47 3.28
CA ARG A 169 6.37 17.32 2.40
C ARG A 169 7.52 17.12 1.42
N GLN A 170 7.93 18.18 0.72
CA GLN A 170 9.14 18.17 -0.11
C GLN A 170 10.36 17.74 0.69
N ALA A 171 10.52 18.24 1.93
CA ALA A 171 11.65 17.89 2.78
C ALA A 171 11.66 16.39 3.15
N GLU A 172 10.53 15.81 3.55
CA GLU A 172 10.46 14.38 3.84
C GLU A 172 10.72 13.54 2.57
N THR A 173 10.10 13.87 1.43
CA THR A 173 10.35 13.16 0.16
C THR A 173 11.83 13.21 -0.25
N GLN A 174 12.51 14.34 -0.02
CA GLN A 174 13.95 14.53 -0.31
C GLN A 174 14.92 13.82 0.65
N ASN A 175 14.50 13.49 1.88
CA ASN A 175 15.38 12.94 2.91
C ASN A 175 15.05 11.49 3.30
N CYS A 176 13.78 11.10 3.25
CA CYS A 176 13.26 9.80 3.68
C CYS A 176 12.89 8.88 2.50
N CYS A 177 12.61 9.44 1.32
CA CYS A 177 12.30 8.69 0.09
C CYS A 177 13.36 8.85 -1.04
N PRO A 178 14.69 8.90 -0.76
CA PRO A 178 15.67 9.11 -1.82
C PRO A 178 15.58 7.99 -2.86
N ASN A 179 15.48 8.39 -4.13
CA ASN A 179 15.30 7.56 -5.33
C ASN A 179 15.99 6.18 -5.25
N GLN A 180 15.33 5.16 -5.80
CA GLN A 180 15.63 3.72 -5.97
C GLN A 180 17.10 3.25 -6.10
N ILE A 181 18.06 4.16 -6.31
CA ILE A 181 19.51 3.94 -6.39
C ILE A 181 20.17 3.96 -4.98
N ARG A 182 19.52 4.55 -3.97
CA ARG A 182 19.98 4.48 -2.57
C ARG A 182 18.82 4.16 -1.63
N MET A 183 18.65 2.88 -1.32
CA MET A 183 17.98 2.42 -0.11
C MET A 183 18.74 2.93 1.12
N GLN A 184 18.42 4.16 1.52
CA GLN A 184 18.79 4.76 2.79
C GLN A 184 17.53 5.36 3.44
N SER A 185 16.42 4.60 3.36
CA SER A 185 15.27 4.73 4.24
C SER A 185 15.80 4.59 5.68
N ASN A 186 15.99 5.72 6.35
CA ASN A 186 16.59 5.70 7.67
C ASN A 186 15.60 5.11 8.68
N PRO A 187 15.94 4.07 9.46
CA PRO A 187 15.02 3.47 10.43
C PRO A 187 14.63 4.41 11.59
N ASP A 188 15.31 5.54 11.78
CA ASP A 188 14.88 6.60 12.71
C ASP A 188 13.78 7.51 12.12
N SER A 189 13.57 7.48 10.80
CA SER A 189 12.53 8.29 10.12
C SER A 189 11.15 7.98 10.69
N CYS A 190 10.32 9.02 10.84
CA CYS A 190 8.93 8.92 11.31
C CYS A 190 8.74 8.38 12.75
N ILE A 191 9.81 8.00 13.47
CA ILE A 191 9.75 7.62 14.89
C ILE A 191 9.83 8.88 15.76
N LEU A 192 8.78 9.16 16.54
CA LEU A 192 8.72 10.36 17.37
C LEU A 192 9.27 10.14 18.79
N PRO A 193 10.04 11.09 19.36
CA PRO A 193 10.53 12.31 18.72
C PRO A 193 11.61 11.97 17.69
N LEU A 194 11.72 12.73 16.60
CA LEU A 194 12.75 12.49 15.58
C LEU A 194 14.14 12.83 16.15
N GLN A 195 15.10 11.94 15.97
CA GLN A 195 16.46 11.99 16.55
C GLN A 195 17.48 11.48 15.53
N ASP A 196 18.77 11.74 15.78
CA ASP A 196 19.90 11.11 15.10
C ASP A 196 19.74 11.04 13.56
N GLY A 197 19.46 9.85 13.02
CA GLY A 197 19.30 9.59 11.61
C GLY A 197 18.13 10.29 10.92
N ALA A 198 17.12 10.73 11.68
CA ALA A 198 15.95 11.45 11.17
C ALA A 198 16.19 12.96 10.98
N ILE A 199 17.38 13.48 11.31
CA ILE A 199 17.75 14.86 11.00
C ILE A 199 18.03 14.98 9.51
N HIS A 200 17.26 15.82 8.83
CA HIS A 200 17.37 16.06 7.40
C HIS A 200 18.74 16.62 7.02
N THR A 201 19.29 16.13 5.91
CA THR A 201 20.49 16.67 5.26
C THR A 201 20.11 17.80 4.30
N GLN A 202 18.98 17.65 3.59
CA GLN A 202 18.36 18.69 2.75
C GLN A 202 17.32 19.44 3.58
N GLN A 203 17.76 20.48 4.31
CA GLN A 203 16.94 21.18 5.31
C GLN A 203 16.09 22.33 4.77
N GLU A 204 16.23 22.72 3.51
CA GLU A 204 15.56 23.91 2.94
C GLU A 204 14.04 23.87 3.13
N GLY A 205 13.39 22.76 2.74
CA GLY A 205 11.95 22.59 2.93
C GLY A 205 11.52 22.63 4.40
N SER A 206 12.28 22.02 5.31
CA SER A 206 12.01 22.09 6.75
C SER A 206 12.11 23.53 7.30
N LEU A 207 13.09 24.32 6.85
CA LEU A 207 13.28 25.71 7.25
C LEU A 207 12.18 26.64 6.70
N GLN A 208 11.73 26.40 5.47
CA GLN A 208 10.56 27.09 4.91
C GLN A 208 9.28 26.72 5.68
N ALA A 209 9.08 25.44 5.99
CA ALA A 209 7.96 24.99 6.81
C ALA A 209 7.94 25.68 8.19
N ILE A 210 9.08 25.74 8.89
CA ILE A 210 9.22 26.48 10.17
C ILE A 210 8.77 27.93 10.01
N THR A 211 9.14 28.58 8.91
CA THR A 211 8.79 29.99 8.63
C THR A 211 7.27 30.17 8.51
N TYR A 212 6.61 29.43 7.61
CA TYR A 212 5.17 29.56 7.38
C TYR A 212 4.32 29.09 8.58
N LEU A 213 4.69 27.97 9.23
CA LEU A 213 3.99 27.47 10.42
C LEU A 213 4.11 28.46 11.60
N THR A 214 5.27 29.12 11.75
CA THR A 214 5.45 30.20 12.73
C THR A 214 4.56 31.42 12.42
N GLU A 215 4.33 31.75 11.16
CA GLU A 215 3.42 32.83 10.77
C GLU A 215 1.96 32.47 11.07
N VAL A 216 1.51 31.26 10.71
CA VAL A 216 0.17 30.75 11.08
C VAL A 216 -0.06 30.83 12.59
N LEU A 217 0.92 30.44 13.39
CA LEU A 217 0.86 30.50 14.86
C LEU A 217 0.91 31.91 15.46
N ARG A 218 1.33 32.93 14.69
CA ARG A 218 1.23 34.35 15.10
C ARG A 218 -0.15 34.95 14.78
N ASN A 219 -0.78 34.42 13.74
CA ASN A 219 -1.99 34.99 13.12
C ASN A 219 -3.28 34.20 13.45
N THR A 220 -3.20 33.12 14.22
CA THR A 220 -4.34 32.28 14.63
C THR A 220 -4.55 32.29 16.14
N THR A 221 -5.80 32.07 16.58
CA THR A 221 -6.14 32.01 17.99
C THR A 221 -5.72 30.67 18.61
N VAL A 222 -5.07 30.73 19.77
CA VAL A 222 -4.69 29.55 20.57
C VAL A 222 -5.92 28.67 20.83
N GLY A 223 -5.80 27.38 20.57
CA GLY A 223 -6.86 26.39 20.79
C GLY A 223 -7.77 26.11 19.59
N LEU A 224 -7.69 26.91 18.51
CA LEU A 224 -8.30 26.50 17.23
C LEU A 224 -7.56 25.30 16.62
N PRO A 225 -8.23 24.38 15.90
CA PRO A 225 -7.60 23.22 15.27
C PRO A 225 -6.35 23.58 14.45
N LEU A 226 -6.45 24.57 13.56
CA LEU A 226 -5.34 25.06 12.74
C LEU A 226 -4.12 25.53 13.57
N HIS A 227 -4.34 26.13 14.75
CA HIS A 227 -3.25 26.53 15.65
C HIS A 227 -2.62 25.29 16.32
N LEU A 228 -3.41 24.26 16.64
CA LEU A 228 -2.88 23.01 17.23
C LEU A 228 -2.10 22.21 16.18
N GLU A 229 -2.63 22.08 14.97
CA GLU A 229 -1.98 21.47 13.80
C GLU A 229 -0.67 22.18 13.46
N ALA A 230 -0.68 23.51 13.34
CA ALA A 230 0.54 24.28 13.07
C ALA A 230 1.57 24.17 14.20
N ARG A 231 1.14 24.08 15.46
CA ARG A 231 2.04 23.88 16.62
C ARG A 231 2.67 22.49 16.57
N TRP A 232 1.91 21.46 16.25
CA TRP A 232 2.42 20.10 16.08
C TRP A 232 3.50 20.06 15.00
N LEU A 233 3.14 20.47 13.77
CA LEU A 233 4.07 20.44 12.63
C LEU A 233 5.29 21.35 12.82
N LEU A 234 5.16 22.48 13.53
CA LEU A 234 6.31 23.33 13.85
C LEU A 234 7.34 22.58 14.69
N ASN A 235 6.91 21.81 15.70
CA ASN A 235 7.83 21.05 16.54
C ASN A 235 8.48 19.90 15.75
N ILE A 236 7.72 19.19 14.90
CA ILE A 236 8.27 18.18 13.99
C ILE A 236 9.32 18.80 13.05
N ALA A 237 9.01 19.93 12.41
CA ALA A 237 9.94 20.61 11.52
C ALA A 237 11.23 21.04 12.25
N TYR A 238 11.14 21.52 13.50
CA TYR A 238 12.32 21.77 14.34
C TYR A 238 13.12 20.50 14.66
N MET A 239 12.47 19.35 14.87
CA MET A 239 13.19 18.07 15.05
C MET A 239 13.95 17.68 13.77
N THR A 240 13.32 17.81 12.59
CA THR A 240 13.99 17.49 11.30
C THR A 240 15.24 18.33 11.01
N VAL A 241 15.44 19.46 11.68
CA VAL A 241 16.65 20.30 11.54
C VAL A 241 17.58 20.25 12.76
N GLY A 242 17.35 19.33 13.70
CA GLY A 242 18.13 19.21 14.94
C GLY A 242 17.98 20.42 15.88
N GLY A 243 16.91 21.20 15.75
CA GLY A 243 16.63 22.40 16.55
C GLY A 243 15.63 22.19 17.69
N TYR A 244 15.07 20.99 17.83
CA TYR A 244 14.17 20.64 18.94
C TYR A 244 14.96 20.08 20.14
N PRO A 245 14.66 20.50 21.39
CA PRO A 245 13.67 21.51 21.78
C PRO A 245 14.20 22.96 21.84
N GLU A 246 15.51 23.20 21.81
CA GLU A 246 16.14 24.47 22.22
C GLU A 246 15.77 25.67 21.35
N GLN A 247 15.59 25.46 20.04
CA GLN A 247 15.33 26.52 19.07
C GLN A 247 13.84 26.79 18.88
N VAL A 248 12.95 25.94 19.42
CA VAL A 248 11.50 26.15 19.34
C VAL A 248 11.10 27.34 20.23
N PRO A 249 10.34 28.34 19.72
CA PRO A 249 9.86 29.43 20.55
C PRO A 249 9.06 28.88 21.75
N LYS A 250 9.45 29.23 22.99
CA LYS A 250 8.91 28.65 24.24
C LYS A 250 7.38 28.60 24.33
N ARG A 251 6.67 29.54 23.71
CA ARG A 251 5.19 29.60 23.67
C ARG A 251 4.53 28.56 22.75
N TYR A 252 5.29 27.95 21.84
CA TYR A 252 4.85 26.93 20.89
C TYR A 252 5.49 25.56 21.14
N LEU A 253 6.59 25.49 21.91
CA LEU A 253 7.26 24.24 22.29
C LEU A 253 6.27 23.20 22.85
N LEU A 254 6.29 21.99 22.29
CA LEU A 254 5.77 20.79 22.94
C LEU A 254 6.87 20.27 23.88
N PRO A 255 6.65 20.17 25.20
CA PRO A 255 7.68 19.72 26.13
C PRO A 255 8.24 18.34 25.76
N PRO A 256 9.54 18.04 25.92
CA PRO A 256 10.11 16.73 25.60
C PRO A 256 9.39 15.54 26.28
N LYS A 257 8.90 15.75 27.51
CA LYS A 257 8.06 14.78 28.23
C LYS A 257 6.74 14.41 27.54
N THR A 258 6.32 15.12 26.50
CA THR A 258 5.14 14.78 25.67
C THR A 258 5.40 13.55 24.80
N PHE A 259 6.66 13.25 24.48
CA PHE A 259 7.06 12.10 23.67
C PHE A 259 7.68 10.96 24.50
N GLN A 260 7.63 11.06 25.82
CA GLN A 260 8.10 10.01 26.72
C GLN A 260 6.97 9.02 27.00
N SER A 261 7.20 7.75 26.66
CA SER A 261 6.34 6.63 27.07
C SER A 261 6.35 6.48 28.59
N THR A 262 5.24 6.02 29.18
CA THR A 262 5.21 5.53 30.57
C THR A 262 5.77 4.12 30.69
N GLU A 263 5.75 3.36 29.59
CA GLU A 263 6.19 1.98 29.50
C GLU A 263 7.56 1.89 28.80
N GLU A 264 8.46 1.04 29.31
CA GLU A 264 9.68 0.68 28.60
C GLU A 264 9.37 -0.39 27.54
N MET A 265 9.46 -0.01 26.26
CA MET A 265 9.41 -0.94 25.13
C MET A 265 10.78 -1.03 24.46
N PRO A 266 11.25 -2.24 24.06
CA PRO A 266 12.46 -2.36 23.26
C PRO A 266 12.26 -1.72 21.88
N ARG A 267 13.31 -1.09 21.34
CA ARG A 267 13.32 -0.68 19.93
C ARG A 267 13.49 -1.92 19.04
N PHE A 268 12.56 -2.13 18.13
CA PHE A 268 12.66 -3.18 17.11
C PHE A 268 13.51 -2.65 15.94
N THR A 269 14.54 -3.40 15.54
CA THR A 269 15.36 -3.08 14.37
C THR A 269 14.64 -3.50 13.11
N ASN A 270 14.55 -2.61 12.11
CA ASN A 270 14.06 -3.00 10.78
C ASN A 270 15.12 -3.91 10.10
N ILE A 271 14.77 -5.18 9.91
CA ILE A 271 15.62 -6.17 9.23
C ILE A 271 15.17 -6.45 7.79
N ALA A 272 14.02 -5.96 7.33
CA ALA A 272 13.47 -6.25 5.99
C ALA A 272 14.47 -6.07 4.83
N PRO A 273 15.36 -5.06 4.82
CA PRO A 273 16.41 -4.93 3.79
C PRO A 273 17.43 -6.06 3.76
N HIS A 274 17.71 -6.68 4.91
CA HIS A 274 18.62 -7.83 5.00
C HIS A 274 17.93 -9.12 4.59
N LEU A 275 16.59 -9.18 4.66
CA LEU A 275 15.80 -10.35 4.28
C LEU A 275 15.36 -10.32 2.81
N GLY A 276 15.45 -9.18 2.12
CA GLY A 276 14.93 -9.00 0.76
C GLY A 276 13.43 -8.66 0.68
N LEU A 277 12.87 -8.08 1.75
CA LEU A 277 11.45 -7.76 1.90
C LEU A 277 11.15 -6.24 1.89
N ASP A 278 12.13 -5.37 1.66
CA ASP A 278 12.00 -3.91 1.75
C ASP A 278 11.52 -3.24 0.45
N THR A 279 10.34 -3.65 -0.02
CA THR A 279 9.71 -3.02 -1.18
C THR A 279 9.25 -1.59 -0.89
N PHE A 280 9.50 -0.69 -1.85
CA PHE A 280 8.92 0.66 -1.84
C PHE A 280 7.58 0.65 -2.59
N ASP A 281 6.49 0.72 -1.83
CA ASP A 281 5.11 0.75 -2.31
C ASP A 281 4.21 1.50 -1.30
N LEU A 282 2.92 1.62 -1.58
CA LEU A 282 1.96 2.14 -0.61
C LEU A 282 1.55 1.06 0.43
N SER A 283 0.83 1.46 1.48
CA SER A 283 0.33 0.55 2.52
C SER A 283 -0.54 -0.59 1.95
N GLY A 284 -0.49 -1.77 2.57
CA GLY A 284 -1.39 -2.88 2.20
C GLY A 284 -1.43 -3.97 3.26
N GLY A 285 -1.95 -5.14 2.88
CA GLY A 285 -1.94 -6.33 3.71
C GLY A 285 -0.61 -7.09 3.58
N ALA A 286 -0.29 -7.85 4.62
CA ALA A 286 0.77 -8.85 4.60
C ALA A 286 0.24 -10.15 5.21
N ILE A 287 0.43 -11.26 4.51
CA ILE A 287 0.06 -12.61 4.96
C ILE A 287 1.29 -13.52 4.87
N ILE A 288 1.31 -14.52 5.75
CA ILE A 288 2.43 -15.45 5.93
C ILE A 288 1.81 -16.85 6.02
N ASP A 289 2.24 -17.75 5.16
CA ASP A 289 1.83 -19.15 5.13
C ASP A 289 2.82 -19.98 4.30
N ASP A 290 2.66 -21.30 4.28
CA ASP A 290 3.36 -22.20 3.35
C ASP A 290 2.60 -22.24 2.01
N PHE A 291 2.88 -21.28 1.12
CA PHE A 291 2.12 -21.14 -0.14
C PHE A 291 2.58 -22.11 -1.24
N ASP A 292 3.81 -22.64 -1.18
CA ASP A 292 4.33 -23.58 -2.17
C ASP A 292 4.45 -25.04 -1.69
N ASN A 293 4.05 -25.31 -0.44
CA ASN A 293 4.07 -26.60 0.25
C ASN A 293 5.49 -27.18 0.47
N ASP A 294 6.51 -26.32 0.65
CA ASP A 294 7.88 -26.73 0.94
C ASP A 294 8.21 -26.85 2.45
N ASN A 295 7.26 -26.52 3.33
CA ASN A 295 7.36 -26.45 4.81
C ASN A 295 8.10 -25.21 5.35
N TYR A 296 8.34 -24.19 4.53
CA TYR A 296 8.87 -22.90 4.97
C TYR A 296 7.82 -21.80 4.78
N LEU A 297 7.78 -20.84 5.70
CA LEU A 297 6.82 -19.74 5.64
C LEU A 297 7.28 -18.69 4.64
N ASP A 298 6.44 -18.48 3.64
CA ASP A 298 6.55 -17.45 2.60
C ASP A 298 5.81 -16.17 3.02
N VAL A 299 5.95 -15.10 2.22
CA VAL A 299 5.24 -13.83 2.45
C VAL A 299 4.54 -13.36 1.18
N VAL A 300 3.26 -12.98 1.29
CA VAL A 300 2.56 -12.20 0.26
C VAL A 300 2.20 -10.83 0.80
N VAL A 301 2.48 -9.78 0.02
CA VAL A 301 2.11 -8.40 0.33
C VAL A 301 1.26 -7.79 -0.78
N SER A 302 0.30 -6.96 -0.38
CA SER A 302 -0.51 -6.14 -1.29
C SER A 302 -0.20 -4.66 -1.11
N THR A 303 -0.85 -3.82 -1.92
CA THR A 303 -0.76 -2.37 -1.86
C THR A 303 -2.14 -1.78 -2.17
N TRP A 304 -2.50 -0.67 -1.54
CA TRP A 304 -3.75 0.02 -1.84
C TRP A 304 -3.72 0.82 -3.16
N ASP A 305 -2.60 0.83 -3.88
CA ASP A 305 -2.53 1.30 -5.28
C ASP A 305 -3.29 0.33 -6.21
N PRO A 306 -4.37 0.74 -6.89
CA PRO A 306 -5.08 -0.10 -7.85
C PRO A 306 -4.27 -0.53 -9.08
N ALA A 307 -3.11 0.11 -9.33
CA ALA A 307 -2.15 -0.28 -10.36
C ALA A 307 -0.90 -0.99 -9.78
N GLY A 308 -0.77 -1.03 -8.45
CA GLY A 308 0.36 -1.64 -7.74
C GLY A 308 0.23 -3.17 -7.69
N GLN A 309 1.34 -3.86 -7.86
CA GLN A 309 1.40 -5.32 -8.00
C GLN A 309 1.41 -6.01 -6.62
N ILE A 310 0.50 -6.97 -6.40
CA ILE A 310 0.61 -7.91 -5.28
C ILE A 310 1.88 -8.73 -5.47
N ARG A 311 2.73 -8.84 -4.45
CA ARG A 311 4.03 -9.53 -4.55
C ARG A 311 4.06 -10.77 -3.68
N PHE A 312 4.71 -11.80 -4.21
CA PHE A 312 5.01 -13.04 -3.49
C PHE A 312 6.52 -13.16 -3.28
N PHE A 313 6.89 -13.47 -2.06
CA PHE A 313 8.26 -13.63 -1.59
C PHE A 313 8.45 -15.06 -1.08
N GLN A 314 9.14 -15.85 -1.89
CA GLN A 314 9.50 -17.23 -1.55
C GLN A 314 10.65 -17.23 -0.53
N ASN A 315 10.55 -18.05 0.50
CA ASN A 315 11.59 -18.28 1.49
C ASN A 315 12.77 -19.05 0.84
N ASN A 316 13.99 -18.55 0.98
CA ASN A 316 15.18 -19.21 0.43
C ASN A 316 15.72 -20.33 1.35
N GLN A 317 15.00 -20.67 2.43
CA GLN A 317 15.37 -21.65 3.47
C GLN A 317 16.64 -21.31 4.28
N ASP A 318 17.23 -20.13 4.06
CA ASP A 318 18.40 -19.58 4.77
C ASP A 318 18.06 -18.36 5.64
N GLY A 319 16.77 -18.00 5.72
CA GLY A 319 16.27 -16.80 6.40
C GLY A 319 16.13 -15.56 5.51
N THR A 320 16.50 -15.64 4.22
CA THR A 320 16.24 -14.59 3.22
C THR A 320 15.07 -14.97 2.30
N PHE A 321 14.60 -14.01 1.52
CA PHE A 321 13.47 -14.16 0.60
C PHE A 321 13.83 -13.72 -0.82
N SER A 322 13.19 -14.34 -1.81
CA SER A 322 13.25 -13.97 -3.22
C SER A 322 11.89 -13.51 -3.71
N GLU A 323 11.78 -12.36 -4.38
CA GLU A 323 10.52 -12.03 -5.08
C GLU A 323 10.29 -13.04 -6.23
N ARG A 324 9.17 -13.76 -6.17
CA ARG A 324 8.77 -14.80 -7.12
C ARG A 324 7.37 -14.56 -7.71
N THR A 325 6.90 -13.31 -7.69
CA THR A 325 5.58 -12.86 -8.16
C THR A 325 5.19 -13.37 -9.56
N GLU A 326 6.14 -13.44 -10.50
CA GLU A 326 5.90 -13.96 -11.86
C GLU A 326 5.79 -15.49 -11.88
N GLN A 327 6.66 -16.18 -11.14
CA GLN A 327 6.70 -17.64 -11.05
C GLN A 327 5.46 -18.19 -10.32
N ALA A 328 5.00 -17.47 -9.29
CA ALA A 328 3.70 -17.64 -8.63
C ALA A 328 2.50 -17.33 -9.55
N GLY A 329 2.75 -16.70 -10.70
CA GLY A 329 1.70 -16.35 -11.66
C GLY A 329 0.71 -15.31 -11.13
N LEU A 330 1.16 -14.39 -10.27
CA LEU A 330 0.34 -13.32 -9.69
C LEU A 330 0.36 -12.02 -10.51
N LEU A 331 1.12 -11.95 -11.61
CA LEU A 331 1.20 -10.75 -12.46
C LEU A 331 -0.18 -10.31 -12.96
N GLY A 332 -0.47 -9.01 -12.80
CA GLY A 332 -1.76 -8.42 -13.16
C GLY A 332 -2.86 -8.57 -12.10
N LEU A 333 -2.55 -9.20 -10.95
CA LEU A 333 -3.35 -9.12 -9.74
C LEU A 333 -2.87 -7.91 -8.95
N TYR A 334 -3.58 -6.80 -9.12
CA TYR A 334 -3.24 -5.49 -8.55
C TYR A 334 -4.11 -5.14 -7.34
N GLY A 335 -3.58 -4.26 -6.50
CA GLY A 335 -4.33 -3.64 -5.41
C GLY A 335 -4.56 -4.53 -4.18
N GLY A 336 -5.47 -4.07 -3.33
CA GLY A 336 -5.85 -4.71 -2.07
C GLY A 336 -5.28 -3.97 -0.86
N LEU A 337 -6.15 -3.40 -0.03
CA LEU A 337 -5.74 -2.80 1.25
C LEU A 337 -5.48 -3.88 2.31
N ASN A 338 -6.12 -5.05 2.18
CA ASN A 338 -5.91 -6.17 3.08
C ASN A 338 -5.90 -7.51 2.34
N LEU A 339 -5.29 -8.51 2.99
CA LEU A 339 -5.17 -9.88 2.52
C LEU A 339 -5.67 -10.85 3.61
N LEU A 340 -6.26 -11.97 3.21
CA LEU A 340 -6.63 -13.07 4.09
C LEU A 340 -6.32 -14.39 3.39
N GLN A 341 -5.61 -15.28 4.08
CA GLN A 341 -5.27 -16.62 3.59
C GLN A 341 -6.11 -17.71 4.28
N ALA A 342 -6.54 -18.69 3.51
CA ALA A 342 -7.13 -19.95 3.96
C ALA A 342 -7.26 -20.91 2.76
N ASP A 343 -7.32 -22.21 3.03
CA ASP A 343 -7.86 -23.19 2.07
C ASP A 343 -9.39 -23.03 2.02
N TYR A 344 -9.91 -22.26 1.05
CA TYR A 344 -11.34 -21.89 1.01
C TYR A 344 -12.21 -22.94 0.34
N ASP A 345 -11.66 -23.82 -0.51
CA ASP A 345 -12.43 -24.90 -1.16
C ASP A 345 -12.01 -26.34 -0.80
N ASN A 346 -11.06 -26.49 0.13
CA ASN A 346 -10.58 -27.74 0.73
C ASN A 346 -9.76 -28.61 -0.24
N ASP A 347 -8.92 -28.00 -1.09
CA ASP A 347 -7.99 -28.72 -1.98
C ASP A 347 -6.54 -28.78 -1.47
N SER A 348 -6.29 -28.28 -0.24
CA SER A 348 -4.99 -28.24 0.44
C SER A 348 -3.94 -27.29 -0.14
N ASP A 349 -4.28 -26.48 -1.15
CA ASP A 349 -3.48 -25.29 -1.51
C ASP A 349 -4.05 -24.07 -0.75
N ILE A 350 -3.18 -23.22 -0.19
CA ILE A 350 -3.63 -22.01 0.52
C ILE A 350 -4.08 -20.95 -0.50
N ASP A 351 -5.38 -20.63 -0.53
CA ASP A 351 -5.86 -19.53 -1.36
C ASP A 351 -5.68 -18.17 -0.69
N ILE A 352 -5.72 -17.11 -1.51
CA ILE A 352 -5.63 -15.72 -1.09
C ILE A 352 -6.91 -14.96 -1.47
N LEU A 353 -7.54 -14.34 -0.47
CA LEU A 353 -8.59 -13.35 -0.62
C LEU A 353 -8.00 -11.93 -0.51
N VAL A 354 -8.26 -11.12 -1.54
CA VAL A 354 -7.83 -9.71 -1.62
C VAL A 354 -9.03 -8.79 -1.38
N LEU A 355 -8.84 -7.75 -0.57
CA LEU A 355 -9.90 -6.83 -0.09
C LEU A 355 -9.64 -5.36 -0.45
#